data_AF-A0A7I8CA52-F1
#
_entry.id   AF-A0A7I8CA52-F1
#
_cell.length_a   1.000
_cell.length_b   1.000
_cell.length_c   1.000
_cell.angle_alpha   90.00
_cell.angle_beta   90.00
_cell.angle_gamma   90.00
#
_symmetry.space_group_name_H-M   'P 1'
#
loop_
_entity.id
_entity.type
_entity.pdbx_description
1 polymer ?
#
loop_
_entity_poly.entity_id
_entity_poly.type
_entity_poly.pdbx_seq_one_letter_code
_entity_poly.pdbx_strand_id
1 'polypeptide(L)'
;MSGTRANSTSFKPGYRSRSWVPIGTERVTSMGYLQRKVTDTGRAADDWAAVHVLNWEAENGPIPAGYLLVFRDGDRTNVVLDNLELISRGELLKRNSVHRYPPELRQVIWLKGALVRKINANHQ
;
A
#
# COMPACT_ATOMS: atom_id res chain seq x y z
N MET A 1 -15.85 -37.62 -12.93
CA MET A 1 -15.02 -36.42 -12.64
C MET A 1 -14.60 -35.82 -13.96
N SER A 2 -15.15 -34.67 -14.35
CA SER A 2 -14.82 -34.01 -15.63
C SER A 2 -13.55 -33.17 -15.45
N GLY A 3 -12.43 -33.63 -16.02
CA GLY A 3 -11.19 -32.86 -16.09
C GLY A 3 -11.29 -31.84 -17.22
N THR A 4 -11.25 -30.57 -16.88
CA THR A 4 -11.21 -29.46 -17.85
C THR A 4 -9.94 -29.61 -18.69
N ARG A 5 -10.09 -29.80 -20.01
CA ARG A 5 -8.95 -29.78 -20.95
C ARG A 5 -8.34 -28.38 -20.95
N ALA A 6 -7.00 -28.28 -20.92
CA ALA A 6 -6.31 -27.02 -21.18
C ALA A 6 -6.79 -26.46 -22.52
N ASN A 7 -7.30 -25.22 -22.52
CA ASN A 7 -7.77 -24.59 -23.76
C ASN A 7 -6.56 -24.17 -24.61
N SER A 8 -6.77 -23.93 -25.91
CA SER A 8 -5.70 -23.53 -26.84
C SER A 8 -5.00 -22.21 -26.49
N THR A 9 -5.51 -21.45 -25.51
CA THR A 9 -4.94 -20.17 -25.05
C THR A 9 -4.23 -20.26 -23.70
N SER A 10 -4.15 -21.45 -23.12
CA SER A 10 -3.40 -21.68 -21.88
C SER A 10 -1.90 -21.59 -22.15
N PHE A 11 -1.16 -20.90 -21.29
CA PHE A 11 0.30 -20.85 -21.37
C PHE A 11 0.88 -22.26 -21.20
N LYS A 12 1.97 -22.54 -21.92
CA LYS A 12 2.68 -23.81 -21.78
C LYS A 12 3.27 -23.91 -20.35
N PRO A 13 3.29 -25.10 -19.73
CA PRO A 13 4.00 -25.30 -18.46
C PRO A 13 5.45 -24.78 -18.56
N GLY A 14 5.88 -24.00 -17.56
CA GLY A 14 7.21 -23.37 -17.54
C GLY A 14 7.33 -22.06 -18.33
N TYR A 15 6.29 -21.63 -19.04
CA TYR A 15 6.28 -20.33 -19.71
C TYR A 15 6.15 -19.20 -18.67
N ARG A 16 7.19 -18.37 -18.57
CA ARG A 16 7.18 -17.16 -17.75
C ARG A 16 6.67 -15.99 -18.58
N SER A 17 5.85 -15.13 -17.98
CA SER A 17 5.41 -13.90 -18.66
C SER A 17 6.60 -12.98 -18.94
N ARG A 18 6.47 -12.09 -19.92
CA ARG A 18 7.52 -11.11 -20.25
C ARG A 18 7.86 -10.16 -19.09
N SER A 19 6.92 -9.97 -18.16
CA SER A 19 7.09 -9.13 -16.97
C SER A 19 7.60 -9.90 -15.75
N TRP A 20 7.93 -11.19 -15.90
CA TRP A 20 8.48 -11.99 -14.82
C TRP A 20 9.87 -11.48 -14.44
N VAL A 21 10.13 -11.46 -13.13
CA VAL A 21 11.41 -11.10 -12.53
C VAL A 21 11.78 -12.13 -11.45
N PRO A 22 13.08 -12.33 -11.15
CA PRO A 22 13.51 -13.27 -10.13
C PRO A 22 13.09 -12.84 -8.71
N ILE A 23 12.99 -13.81 -7.80
CA ILE A 23 12.83 -13.57 -6.35
C ILE A 23 14.01 -12.71 -5.88
N GLY A 24 13.74 -11.76 -4.98
CA GLY A 24 14.70 -10.75 -4.52
C GLY A 24 14.66 -9.45 -5.32
N THR A 25 14.04 -9.43 -6.51
CA THR A 25 13.88 -8.18 -7.28
C THR A 25 13.07 -7.16 -6.49
N GLU A 26 13.53 -5.92 -6.50
CA GLU A 26 12.83 -4.80 -5.87
C GLU A 26 12.13 -3.91 -6.90
N ARG A 27 11.00 -3.32 -6.49
CA ARG A 27 10.27 -2.33 -7.31
C ARG A 27 9.62 -1.27 -6.43
N VAL A 28 9.43 -0.08 -7.00
CA VAL A 28 8.62 0.97 -6.39
C VAL A 28 7.21 0.93 -6.99
N THR A 29 6.21 0.91 -6.13
CA THR A 29 4.80 0.99 -6.53
C THR A 29 4.42 2.41 -6.97
N SER A 30 3.30 2.57 -7.68
CA SER A 30 2.77 3.90 -8.02
C SER A 30 2.45 4.76 -6.79
N MET A 31 2.24 4.13 -5.63
CA MET A 31 2.00 4.80 -4.34
C MET A 31 3.30 5.14 -3.59
N GLY A 32 4.48 4.81 -4.15
CA GLY A 32 5.80 5.14 -3.60
C GLY A 32 6.39 4.11 -2.62
N TYR A 33 5.72 2.98 -2.37
CA TYR A 33 6.26 1.92 -1.52
C TYR A 33 7.27 1.05 -2.26
N LEU A 34 8.40 0.77 -1.62
CA LEU A 34 9.36 -0.25 -2.05
C LEU A 34 8.84 -1.65 -1.70
N GLN A 35 8.77 -2.52 -2.70
CA GLN A 35 8.42 -3.94 -2.56
C GLN A 35 9.54 -4.83 -3.04
N ARG A 36 9.70 -5.99 -2.40
CA ARG A 36 10.61 -7.05 -2.82
C ARG A 36 9.81 -8.29 -3.18
N LYS A 37 10.17 -8.93 -4.28
CA LYS A 37 9.60 -10.21 -4.66
C LYS A 37 10.11 -11.29 -3.70
N VAL A 38 9.22 -11.93 -2.95
CA VAL A 38 9.53 -12.93 -1.91
C VAL A 38 9.13 -14.35 -2.33
N THR A 39 8.15 -14.50 -3.20
CA THR A 39 7.70 -15.81 -3.72
C THR A 39 7.41 -15.73 -5.23
N ASP A 40 7.18 -16.89 -5.87
CA ASP A 40 6.90 -17.00 -7.32
C ASP A 40 5.69 -17.91 -7.57
N THR A 41 4.57 -17.59 -6.93
CA THR A 41 3.28 -18.28 -7.03
C THR A 41 2.49 -17.87 -8.28
N GLY A 42 2.84 -16.74 -8.89
CA GLY A 42 2.13 -16.13 -10.01
C GLY A 42 1.03 -15.17 -9.59
N ARG A 43 0.74 -15.07 -8.28
CA ARG A 43 -0.19 -14.09 -7.72
C ARG A 43 0.60 -12.95 -7.08
N ALA A 44 0.55 -11.78 -7.72
CA ALA A 44 1.35 -10.61 -7.31
C ALA A 44 1.12 -10.16 -5.85
N ALA A 45 -0.05 -10.45 -5.26
CA ALA A 45 -0.34 -10.13 -3.86
C ALA A 45 0.45 -11.00 -2.85
N ASP A 46 0.79 -12.23 -3.24
CA ASP A 46 1.54 -13.17 -2.42
C ASP A 46 3.05 -13.13 -2.76
N ASP A 47 3.35 -12.79 -4.02
CA ASP A 47 4.72 -12.73 -4.54
C ASP A 47 5.49 -11.50 -4.06
N TRP A 48 4.81 -10.39 -3.74
CA TRP A 48 5.44 -9.11 -3.42
C TRP A 48 5.12 -8.65 -2.00
N ALA A 49 6.15 -8.54 -1.17
CA ALA A 49 6.05 -7.99 0.17
C ALA A 49 6.67 -6.59 0.23
N ALA A 50 6.14 -5.73 1.10
CA ALA A 50 6.68 -4.38 1.28
C ALA A 50 7.95 -4.43 2.12
N VAL A 51 9.03 -3.77 1.68
CA VAL A 51 10.35 -3.90 2.32
C VAL A 51 10.35 -3.37 3.76
N HIS A 52 9.62 -2.30 4.05
CA HIS A 52 9.47 -1.79 5.40
C HIS A 52 8.85 -2.79 6.38
N VAL A 53 7.88 -3.59 5.92
CA VAL A 53 7.28 -4.66 6.73
C VAL A 53 8.30 -5.77 6.95
N LEU A 54 9.00 -6.21 5.89
CA LEU A 54 10.04 -7.24 6.01
C LEU A 54 11.14 -6.84 7.01
N ASN A 55 11.62 -5.60 6.93
CA ASN A 55 12.65 -5.09 7.83
C ASN A 55 12.13 -5.04 9.28
N TRP A 56 10.90 -4.55 9.48
CA TRP A 56 10.29 -4.49 10.81
C TRP A 56 10.13 -5.89 11.42
N GLU A 57 9.57 -6.84 10.66
CA GLU A 57 9.31 -8.19 11.13
C GLU A 57 10.58 -8.99 11.43
N ALA A 58 11.68 -8.71 10.71
CA ALA A 58 12.98 -9.32 10.97
C ALA A 58 13.53 -9.00 12.37
N GLU A 59 13.29 -7.78 12.88
CA GLU A 59 13.85 -7.32 14.16
C GLU A 59 12.84 -7.34 15.32
N ASN A 60 11.58 -6.98 15.05
CA ASN A 60 10.55 -6.80 16.09
C ASN A 60 9.50 -7.93 16.09
N GLY A 61 9.51 -8.79 15.06
CA GLY A 61 8.48 -9.81 14.86
C GLY A 61 7.20 -9.27 14.19
N PRO A 62 6.14 -10.11 14.14
CA PRO A 62 4.96 -9.84 13.34
C PRO A 62 4.19 -8.60 13.81
N ILE A 63 3.62 -7.87 12.86
CA ILE A 63 2.75 -6.72 13.16
C ILE A 63 1.47 -7.21 13.86
N PRO A 64 1.17 -6.75 15.10
CA PRO A 64 -0.03 -7.15 15.81
C PRO A 64 -1.31 -6.72 15.09
N ALA A 65 -2.37 -7.49 15.26
CA ALA A 65 -3.68 -7.17 14.68
C ALA A 65 -4.19 -5.80 15.19
N GLY A 66 -4.68 -4.97 14.26
CA GLY A 66 -5.18 -3.62 14.58
C GLY A 66 -4.13 -2.53 14.60
N TYR A 67 -2.85 -2.87 14.41
CA TYR A 67 -1.76 -1.92 14.23
C TYR A 67 -1.35 -1.80 12.76
N LEU A 68 -0.69 -0.69 12.43
CA LEU A 68 -0.12 -0.40 11.13
C LEU A 68 1.29 0.16 11.31
N LEU A 69 2.13 -0.15 10.34
CA LEU A 69 3.47 0.39 10.23
C LEU A 69 3.44 1.67 9.39
N VAL A 70 3.98 2.77 9.91
CA VAL A 70 4.04 4.08 9.23
C VAL A 70 5.45 4.63 9.22
N PHE A 71 5.73 5.50 8.25
CA PHE A 71 6.97 6.27 8.15
C PHE A 71 6.81 7.57 8.93
N ARG A 72 7.72 7.88 9.86
CA ARG A 72 7.67 9.07 10.71
C ARG A 72 7.87 10.36 9.91
N ASP A 73 8.78 10.33 8.93
CA ASP A 73 9.08 11.45 8.04
C ASP A 73 8.08 11.62 6.88
N GLY A 74 7.24 10.61 6.63
CA GLY A 74 6.32 10.58 5.49
C GLY A 74 6.96 10.19 4.15
N ASP A 75 8.28 9.96 4.11
CA ASP A 75 8.98 9.47 2.93
C ASP A 75 8.99 7.94 2.92
N ARG A 76 8.23 7.37 1.98
CA ARG A 76 8.06 5.92 1.82
C ARG A 76 9.29 5.20 1.26
N THR A 77 10.31 5.95 0.84
CA THR A 77 11.58 5.41 0.33
C THR A 77 12.64 5.29 1.42
N ASN A 78 12.48 6.01 2.54
CA ASN A 78 13.39 5.95 3.68
C ASN A 78 13.08 4.77 4.60
N VAL A 79 13.49 3.57 4.18
CA VAL A 79 13.19 2.29 4.85
C VAL A 79 14.20 1.93 5.94
N VAL A 80 14.45 2.86 6.86
CA VAL A 80 15.26 2.61 8.07
C VAL A 80 14.35 2.33 9.26
N LEU A 81 14.71 1.36 10.10
CA LEU A 81 13.89 0.93 11.24
C LEU A 81 13.52 2.08 12.19
N ASP A 82 14.45 2.99 12.44
CA ASP A 82 14.24 4.16 13.30
C ASP A 82 13.21 5.16 12.74
N ASN A 83 12.97 5.12 11.43
CA ASN A 83 11.94 5.92 10.76
C ASN A 83 10.58 5.19 10.73
N LEU A 84 10.53 3.93 11.13
CA LEU A 84 9.29 3.17 11.19
C LEU A 84 8.66 3.27 12.58
N GLU A 85 7.35 3.43 12.60
CA GLU A 85 6.57 3.49 13.82
C GLU A 85 5.35 2.59 13.69
N LEU A 86 5.12 1.76 14.71
CA LEU A 86 3.91 0.99 14.82
C LEU A 86 2.84 1.83 15.52
N ILE A 87 1.71 2.07 14.86
CA ILE A 87 0.59 2.84 15.42
C ILE A 87 -0.71 2.05 15.30
N SER A 88 -1.62 2.26 16.24
CA SER A 88 -2.96 1.71 16.17
C SER A 88 -3.78 2.36 15.05
N ARG A 89 -4.80 1.64 14.55
CA ARG A 89 -5.82 2.21 13.65
C ARG A 89 -6.47 3.48 14.22
N GLY A 90 -6.67 3.53 15.55
CA GLY A 90 -7.25 4.68 16.23
C GLY A 90 -6.35 5.91 16.20
N GLU A 91 -5.04 5.74 16.40
CA GLU A 91 -4.06 6.82 16.27
C GLU A 91 -3.94 7.32 14.84
N LEU A 92 -3.88 6.40 13.87
CA LEU A 92 -3.87 6.76 12.45
C LEU A 92 -5.10 7.59 12.08
N LEU A 93 -6.29 7.19 12.54
CA LEU A 93 -7.52 7.95 12.33
C LEU A 93 -7.44 9.35 12.94
N LYS A 94 -6.95 9.48 14.17
CA LYS A 94 -6.75 10.78 14.82
C LYS A 94 -5.77 11.67 14.05
N ARG A 95 -4.66 11.10 13.55
CA ARG A 95 -3.65 11.82 12.74
C ARG A 95 -4.22 12.30 11.39
N ASN A 96 -5.09 11.51 10.76
CA ASN A 96 -5.65 11.83 9.45
C ASN A 96 -7.00 12.56 9.48
N SER A 97 -7.65 12.65 10.65
CA SER A 97 -8.96 13.27 10.78
C SER A 97 -8.88 14.79 10.74
N VAL A 98 -9.84 15.41 10.05
CA VAL A 98 -10.06 16.87 10.08
C VAL A 98 -10.32 17.38 11.50
N HIS A 99 -10.79 16.51 12.41
CA HIS A 99 -11.07 16.87 13.79
C HIS A 99 -9.83 17.31 14.58
N ARG A 100 -8.62 16.97 14.11
CA ARG A 100 -7.35 17.41 14.71
C ARG A 100 -7.10 18.92 14.59
N TYR A 101 -7.80 19.60 13.70
CA TYR A 101 -7.65 21.03 13.46
C TYR A 101 -8.60 21.88 14.31
N PRO A 102 -8.24 23.14 14.61
CA PRO A 102 -9.13 24.10 15.26
C PRO A 102 -10.47 24.26 14.53
N PRO A 103 -11.59 24.53 15.23
CA PRO A 103 -12.92 24.63 14.64
C PRO A 103 -13.00 25.54 13.41
N GLU A 104 -12.32 26.69 13.45
CA GLU A 104 -12.29 27.69 12.38
C GLU A 104 -11.67 27.11 11.10
N LEU A 105 -10.57 26.37 11.23
CA LEU A 105 -9.91 25.74 10.09
C LEU A 105 -10.77 24.61 9.51
N ARG A 106 -11.49 23.85 10.35
CA ARG A 106 -12.43 22.82 9.87
C ARG A 106 -13.54 23.43 9.02
N GLN A 107 -14.10 24.56 9.44
CA GLN A 107 -15.12 25.28 8.69
C GLN A 107 -14.60 25.70 7.31
N VAL A 108 -13.40 26.29 7.24
CA VAL A 108 -12.77 26.69 5.98
C VAL A 108 -12.56 25.49 5.04
N ILE A 109 -12.06 24.36 5.55
CA ILE A 109 -11.87 23.13 4.76
C ILE A 109 -13.19 22.66 4.15
N TRP A 110 -14.27 22.64 4.95
CA TRP A 110 -15.58 22.23 4.47
C TRP A 110 -16.17 23.21 3.44
N LEU A 111 -16.05 24.51 3.69
CA LEU A 111 -16.51 25.56 2.76
C LEU A 111 -15.78 25.47 1.42
N LYS A 112 -14.44 25.28 1.43
CA LYS A 112 -13.66 25.04 0.21
C LYS A 112 -14.20 23.83 -0.56
N GLY A 113 -14.48 22.72 0.14
CA GLY A 113 -15.05 21.53 -0.49
C GLY A 113 -16.43 21.78 -1.10
N ALA A 114 -17.29 22.53 -0.42
CA ALA A 114 -18.61 22.92 -0.92
C ALA A 114 -18.51 23.80 -2.18
N LEU A 115 -17.61 24.78 -2.16
CA LEU A 115 -17.34 25.67 -3.29
C LEU A 115 -16.85 24.89 -4.53
N VAL A 116 -15.86 24.00 -4.36
CA VAL A 116 -15.34 23.17 -5.45
C VAL A 116 -16.45 22.33 -6.09
N ARG A 117 -17.33 21.72 -5.28
CA ARG A 117 -18.47 20.95 -5.80
C ARG A 117 -19.42 21.83 -6.61
N LYS A 118 -19.71 23.05 -6.16
CA LYS A 118 -20.60 23.97 -6.86
C LYS A 118 -20.02 24.45 -8.19
N ILE A 119 -18.72 24.75 -8.23
CA ILE A 119 -18.01 25.09 -9.47
C ILE A 119 -18.11 23.93 -10.46
N ASN A 120 -17.73 22.72 -10.05
CA ASN A 120 -17.74 21.56 -10.93
C ASN A 120 -19.14 21.20 -11.45
N ALA A 121 -20.18 21.42 -10.65
CA ALA A 121 -21.58 21.19 -11.06
C ALA A 121 -22.10 22.21 -12.09
N ASN A 122 -21.50 23.40 -12.17
CA ASN A 122 -21.90 24.45 -13.11
C ASN A 122 -21.11 24.40 -14.44
N HIS A 123 -20.07 23.56 -14.53
CA HIS A 123 -19.25 23.36 -15.72
C HIS A 123 -19.52 22.01 -16.43
N GLN A 124 -20.61 21.32 -16.07
CA GLN A 124 -21.21 20.21 -16.81
C GLN A 124 -22.42 20.70 -17.59
#